data_AF-A0A510J809-F1
#
_entry.id   AF-A0A510J809-F1
#
_cell.length_a   1.000
_cell.length_b   1.000
_cell.length_c   1.000
_cell.angle_alpha   90.00
_cell.angle_beta   90.00
_cell.angle_gamma   90.00
#
_symmetry.space_group_name_H-M   'P 1'
#
loop_
_entity.id
_entity.type
_entity.pdbx_description
1 polymer ?
#
loop_
_entity_poly.entity_id
_entity_poly.type
_entity_poly.pdbx_seq_one_letter_code
_entity_poly.pdbx_strand_id
1 'polypeptide(L)' 'MKSRKVNLYYFQIWHGDNKVEIKTDKWSEIVDFVKLHKKGVTGFNQGYKKVPESKLQHCIDNVSIEDLMTLKE' A
#
# COMPACT_ATOMS: atom_id res chain seq x y z
N MET A 1 5.30 -26.34 7.80
CA MET A 1 4.61 -25.20 8.44
C MET A 1 3.96 -24.35 7.35
N LYS A 2 2.66 -24.04 7.45
CA LYS A 2 2.05 -23.05 6.53
C LYS A 2 2.71 -21.70 6.83
N SER A 3 3.33 -21.07 5.82
CA SER A 3 3.90 -19.73 5.99
C SER A 3 2.77 -18.78 6.42
N ARG A 4 2.95 -18.11 7.57
CA ARG A 4 2.00 -17.11 8.06
C ARG A 4 1.86 -16.02 7.00
N LYS A 5 0.61 -15.70 6.64
CA LYS A 5 0.30 -14.60 5.73
C LYS A 5 -0.15 -13.40 6.55
N VAL A 6 0.28 -12.21 6.15
CA VAL A 6 -0.06 -10.92 6.76
C VAL A 6 -0.70 -10.02 5.71
N ASN A 7 -1.48 -9.04 6.15
CA ASN A 7 -2.04 -8.05 5.25
C ASN A 7 -0.98 -6.99 4.95
N LEU A 8 -0.73 -6.74 3.67
CA LEU A 8 -0.01 -5.58 3.17
C LEU A 8 -1.04 -4.62 2.59
N TYR A 9 -1.24 -3.49 3.25
CA TYR A 9 -2.06 -2.38 2.79
C TYR A 9 -1.23 -1.47 1.88
N TYR A 10 -1.88 -0.88 0.89
CA TYR A 10 -1.29 0.15 0.06
C TYR A 10 -2.29 1.27 -0.22
N PHE A 11 -1.75 2.49 -0.36
CA PHE A 11 -2.53 3.67 -0.71
C PHE A 11 -1.66 4.59 -1.57
N GLN A 12 -2.26 5.18 -2.60
CA GLN A 12 -1.62 6.08 -3.55
C GLN A 12 -2.55 7.28 -3.79
N ILE A 13 -2.02 8.49 -3.69
CA ILE A 13 -2.76 9.75 -3.82
C ILE A 13 -2.11 10.62 -4.89
N TRP A 14 -2.94 11.21 -5.75
CA TRP A 14 -2.54 12.20 -6.74
C TRP A 14 -2.91 13.62 -6.31
N HIS A 15 -2.00 14.53 -6.60
CA HIS A 15 -2.10 15.98 -6.41
C HIS A 15 -1.71 16.69 -7.70
N GLY A 16 -2.64 16.72 -8.67
CA GLY A 16 -2.31 17.11 -10.04
C GLY A 16 -1.31 16.12 -10.64
N ASP A 17 -0.16 16.63 -11.08
CA ASP A 17 0.92 15.81 -11.65
C ASP A 17 1.78 15.10 -10.59
N ASN A 18 1.61 15.43 -9.30
CA ASN A 18 2.36 14.81 -8.21
C ASN A 18 1.64 13.57 -7.67
N LYS A 19 2.43 12.59 -7.22
CA LYS A 19 1.94 11.34 -6.63
C LYS A 19 2.68 11.04 -5.32
N VAL A 20 1.95 10.66 -4.29
CA VAL A 20 2.50 10.15 -3.02
C VAL A 20 1.89 8.79 -2.73
N GLU A 21 2.65 7.90 -2.09
CA GLU A 21 2.21 6.54 -1.82
C GLU A 21 2.74 5.99 -0.50
N ILE A 22 2.04 4.98 0.02
CA ILE A 22 2.40 4.23 1.22
C ILE A 22 2.08 2.74 1.03
N LYS A 23 2.95 1.89 1.60
CA LYS A 23 2.79 0.45 1.74
C LYS A 23 3.11 0.08 3.19
N THR A 24 2.22 -0.64 3.88
CA THR A 24 2.37 -0.94 5.33
C THR A 24 1.52 -2.15 5.72
N ASP A 25 1.89 -2.86 6.78
CA ASP A 25 1.05 -3.88 7.42
C ASP A 25 0.12 -3.31 8.50
N LYS A 26 0.19 -2.00 8.79
CA LYS A 26 -0.62 -1.33 9.81
C LYS A 26 -1.64 -0.39 9.20
N TRP A 27 -2.91 -0.70 9.41
CA TRP A 27 -4.01 0.15 8.95
C TRP A 27 -3.95 1.58 9.54
N SER A 28 -3.43 1.76 10.76
CA SER A 28 -3.28 3.08 11.38
C SER A 28 -2.38 4.01 10.57
N GLU A 29 -1.31 3.48 9.99
CA GLU A 29 -0.36 4.27 9.18
C GLU A 29 -1.02 4.75 7.87
N ILE A 30 -1.93 3.96 7.28
CA ILE A 30 -2.76 4.40 6.15
C ILE A 30 -3.66 5.57 6.54
N VAL A 31 -4.33 5.48 7.69
CA VAL A 31 -5.23 6.54 8.17
C VAL A 31 -4.47 7.85 8.38
N ASP A 32 -3.29 7.79 8.99
CA ASP A 32 -2.47 8.97 9.23
C ASP A 32 -1.90 9.54 7.92
N PHE A 33 -1.48 8.70 6.99
CA PHE A 33 -1.09 9.11 5.63
C PHE A 33 -2.21 9.85 4.91
N VAL A 34 -3.43 9.32 4.91
CA VAL A 34 -4.58 9.97 4.27
C VAL A 34 -4.88 11.31 4.94
N LYS A 35 -4.86 11.39 6.28
CA LYS A 35 -5.09 12.66 6.98
C LYS A 35 -4.06 13.72 6.60
N LEU A 36 -2.80 13.34 6.43
CA LEU A 36 -1.71 14.24 6.05
C LEU A 36 -1.87 14.75 4.62
N HIS A 37 -2.29 13.88 3.70
CA HIS A 37 -2.33 14.17 2.27
C HIS A 37 -3.73 14.42 1.68
N LYS A 38 -4.80 14.49 2.49
CA LYS A 38 -6.19 14.66 1.96
C LYS A 38 -6.48 15.99 1.26
N LYS A 39 -5.64 17.01 1.41
CA LYS A 39 -5.93 18.35 0.89
C LYS A 39 -5.51 18.45 -0.59
N GLY A 40 -6.44 18.83 -1.47
CA GLY A 40 -6.16 18.99 -2.89
C GLY A 40 -5.90 17.66 -3.61
N VAL A 41 -6.52 16.58 -3.14
CA VAL A 41 -6.48 15.28 -3.81
C VAL A 41 -7.27 15.37 -5.12
N THR A 42 -6.63 14.98 -6.22
CA THR A 42 -7.26 14.88 -7.54
C THR A 42 -7.61 13.45 -7.91
N GLY A 43 -7.01 12.45 -7.25
CA GLY A 43 -7.32 11.04 -7.43
C GLY A 43 -6.64 10.18 -6.36
N PHE A 44 -7.08 8.93 -6.23
CA PHE A 44 -6.44 7.97 -5.33
C PHE A 44 -6.68 6.52 -5.75
N ASN A 45 -5.78 5.64 -5.32
CA ASN A 45 -5.88 4.19 -5.40
C ASN A 45 -5.59 3.60 -4.02
N GLN A 46 -6.28 2.52 -3.67
CA GLN A 46 -6.07 1.84 -2.40
C GLN A 46 -6.37 0.36 -2.51
N GLY A 47 -5.85 -0.43 -1.57
CA GLY A 47 -6.20 -1.82 -1.43
C GLY A 47 -5.32 -2.54 -0.44
N TYR A 48 -5.41 -3.87 -0.47
CA TYR A 48 -4.55 -4.73 0.34
C TYR A 48 -4.29 -6.05 -0.37
N LYS A 49 -3.20 -6.72 0.00
CA LYS A 49 -2.87 -8.08 -0.43
C LYS A 49 -2.41 -8.92 0.76
N LYS A 50 -2.72 -10.22 0.74
CA LYS A 50 -2.17 -11.18 1.70
C LYS A 50 -0.85 -11.73 1.19
N VAL A 51 0.25 -11.33 1.80
CA VAL A 51 1.60 -11.79 1.45
C VAL A 51 2.16 -12.69 2.54
N PRO A 52 3.08 -13.62 2.23
CA PRO A 52 3.84 -14.32 3.26
C PRO A 52 4.57 -13.29 4.15
N GLU A 53 4.52 -13.48 5.47
CA GLU A 53 5.18 -12.61 6.45
C GLU A 53 6.68 -12.45 6.15
N SER A 54 7.33 -13.52 5.70
CA SER A 54 8.74 -13.51 5.26
C SER A 54 9.04 -12.65 4.04
N LYS A 55 8.02 -12.27 3.26
CA LYS A 55 8.14 -11.41 2.07
C LYS A 55 7.59 -10.01 2.30
N LEU A 56 7.00 -9.72 3.46
CA LEU A 56 6.33 -8.44 3.74
C LEU A 56 7.26 -7.25 3.47
N GLN A 57 8.44 -7.24 4.09
CA GLN A 57 9.39 -6.14 3.98
C GLN A 57 9.87 -5.97 2.52
N HIS A 58 10.14 -7.08 1.83
CA HIS A 58 10.52 -7.03 0.42
C HIS A 58 9.41 -6.39 -0.45
N CYS A 59 8.14 -6.72 -0.21
CA CYS A 59 7.02 -6.11 -0.92
C CYS A 59 6.87 -4.61 -0.61
N ILE A 60 7.07 -4.21 0.65
CA ILE A 60 7.05 -2.79 1.04
C ILE A 60 8.15 -2.02 0.32
N ASP A 61 9.37 -2.55 0.26
CA ASP A 61 10.53 -1.80 -0.23
C ASP A 61 10.67 -1.84 -1.76
N ASN A 62 10.33 -2.97 -2.40
CA ASN A 62 10.75 -3.24 -3.78
C ASN A 62 9.61 -3.46 -4.78
N VAL A 63 8.37 -3.67 -4.33
CA VAL A 63 7.25 -3.97 -5.24
C VAL A 63 6.38 -2.72 -5.42
N SER A 64 6.12 -2.30 -6.65
CA SER A 64 5.27 -1.14 -6.92
C SER A 64 3.81 -1.40 -6.54
N ILE A 65 3.02 -0.35 -6.31
CA ILE A 65 1.58 -0.51 -6.04
C ILE A 65 0.86 -1.09 -7.27
N GLU A 66 1.29 -0.70 -8.46
CA GLU A 66 0.79 -1.20 -9.73
C GLU A 66 1.00 -2.72 -9.86
N ASP A 67 2.17 -3.23 -9.49
CA ASP A 67 2.45 -4.67 -9.42
C ASP A 67 1.63 -5.35 -8.32
N LEU A 68 1.47 -4.72 -7.15
CA LEU A 68 0.63 -5.23 -6.06
C LEU A 68 -0.84 -5.37 -6.49
N MET A 69 -1.36 -4.45 -7.31
CA MET A 69 -2.73 -4.52 -7.82
C MET A 69 -2.92 -5.68 -8.81
N THR A 70 -1.90 -5.98 -9.62
CA THR A 70 -1.97 -7.00 -10.68
C THR A 70 -1.54 -8.40 -10.22
N LEU A 71 -0.91 -8.52 -9.04
CA LEU A 71 -0.56 -9.79 -8.41
C LEU A 71 -1.82 -10.67 -8.25
N LYS A 72 -1.89 -11.74 -9.07
CA LYS A 72 -2.90 -12.79 -8.95
C LYS A 72 -2.75 -13.50 -7.61
N GLU A 73 -3.88 -13.81 -6.97
CA GLU A 73 -3.94 -14.43 -5.64
C GLU A 73 -3.26 -15.81 -5.56
#